data_AF-A0AAU6CRR6-F1
#
_entry.id   AF-A0AAU6CRR6-F1
#
_cell.length_a   1.000
_cell.length_b   1.000
_cell.length_c   1.000
_cell.angle_alpha   90.00
_cell.angle_beta   90.00
_cell.angle_gamma   90.00
#
_symmetry.space_group_name_H-M   'P 1'
#
loop_
_entity.id
_entity.type
_entity.pdbx_description
1 polymer ?
#
loop_
_entity_poly.entity_id
_entity_poly.type
_entity_poly.pdbx_seq_one_letter_code
_entity_poly.pdbx_strand_id
1 'polypeptide(L)'
;MTDRPLLIVDGANVVGSVPDGWWRDRRGAAERLRDALAPVGAGGLPAAGGAPPWAVGTPLEVVLVVEGAARGVASVPGVRVESASGSGDDLITALAVKCRTDTPDRHCLVVTADRELRRRVEAVGAVCIGPHSVPRR
;
A
#
# COMPACT_ATOMS: atom_id res chain seq x y z
N MET A 1 17.30 -7.34 -7.25
CA MET A 1 16.03 -6.57 -7.25
C MET A 1 14.95 -7.53 -7.70
N THR A 2 13.88 -7.72 -6.93
CA THR A 2 12.79 -8.60 -7.32
C THR A 2 11.96 -7.94 -8.41
N ASP A 3 11.82 -8.59 -9.56
CA ASP A 3 11.04 -8.15 -10.73
C ASP A 3 9.51 -8.25 -10.51
N ARG A 4 9.09 -8.24 -9.23
CA ARG A 4 7.69 -8.40 -8.84
C ARG A 4 6.96 -7.07 -8.96
N PRO A 5 5.67 -7.04 -9.36
CA PRO A 5 4.89 -5.82 -9.28
C PRO A 5 4.92 -5.22 -7.86
N LEU A 6 4.93 -3.88 -7.78
CA LEU A 6 4.91 -3.15 -6.52
C LEU A 6 3.48 -2.80 -6.13
N LEU A 7 3.11 -3.09 -4.88
CA LEU A 7 1.87 -2.67 -4.24
C LEU A 7 2.21 -1.69 -3.10
N ILE A 8 1.81 -0.44 -3.24
CA ILE A 8 1.94 0.59 -2.21
C ILE A 8 0.58 0.77 -1.54
N VAL A 9 0.52 0.60 -0.22
CA VAL A 9 -0.70 0.73 0.57
C VAL A 9 -0.63 1.98 1.43
N ASP A 10 -1.60 2.88 1.25
CA ASP A 10 -1.82 4.01 2.13
C ASP A 10 -2.42 3.52 3.46
N GLY A 11 -1.57 3.37 4.48
CA GLY A 11 -1.97 2.80 5.75
C GLY A 11 -3.02 3.64 6.47
N ALA A 12 -2.88 4.98 6.45
CA ALA A 12 -3.82 5.87 7.12
C ALA A 12 -5.19 5.83 6.45
N ASN A 13 -5.25 5.84 5.11
CA ASN A 13 -6.50 5.78 4.36
C ASN A 13 -7.20 4.43 4.51
N VAL A 14 -6.45 3.31 4.44
CA VAL A 14 -7.03 1.98 4.60
C VAL A 14 -7.55 1.75 6.00
N VAL A 15 -6.76 2.06 7.04
CA VAL A 15 -7.21 1.99 8.45
C VAL A 15 -8.43 2.90 8.67
N GLY A 16 -8.38 4.13 8.15
CA GLY A 16 -9.47 5.10 8.25
C GLY A 16 -10.79 4.67 7.59
N SER A 17 -10.72 3.72 6.64
CA SER A 17 -11.91 3.15 5.95
C SER A 17 -12.68 2.11 6.78
N VAL A 18 -12.18 1.75 7.97
CA VAL A 18 -12.78 0.73 8.84
C VAL A 18 -13.33 1.40 10.11
N PRO A 19 -14.63 1.24 10.45
CA PRO A 19 -15.20 1.81 11.66
C PRO A 19 -14.96 0.91 12.89
N ASP A 20 -13.69 0.64 13.23
CA ASP A 20 -13.30 -0.33 14.27
C ASP A 20 -12.73 0.30 15.55
N GLY A 21 -12.71 1.64 15.67
CA GLY A 21 -12.10 2.30 16.83
C GLY A 21 -10.61 2.65 16.65
N TRP A 22 -10.04 2.52 15.45
CA TRP A 22 -8.62 2.77 15.16
C TRP A 22 -8.04 4.07 15.74
N TRP A 23 -8.86 5.11 15.93
CA TRP A 23 -8.40 6.39 16.48
C TRP A 23 -7.84 6.27 17.90
N ARG A 24 -8.23 5.23 18.66
CA ARG A 24 -7.73 4.96 20.01
C ARG A 24 -6.34 4.34 20.02
N ASP A 25 -6.00 3.59 18.98
CA ASP A 25 -4.72 2.90 18.83
C ASP A 25 -4.34 2.81 17.34
N ARG A 26 -3.78 3.91 16.84
CA ARG A 26 -3.38 4.03 15.43
C ARG A 26 -2.27 3.05 15.07
N ARG A 27 -1.33 2.82 15.99
CA ARG A 27 -0.20 1.91 15.77
C ARG A 27 -0.68 0.48 15.69
N GLY A 28 -1.48 0.01 16.64
CA GLY A 28 -2.01 -1.34 16.61
C GLY A 28 -2.93 -1.58 15.41
N ALA A 29 -3.69 -0.56 14.97
CA ALA A 29 -4.47 -0.66 13.73
C ALA A 29 -3.58 -0.85 12.49
N ALA A 30 -2.47 -0.12 12.39
CA ALA A 30 -1.49 -0.30 11.31
C ALA A 30 -0.76 -1.65 11.40
N GLU A 31 -0.46 -2.16 12.59
CA GLU A 31 0.12 -3.50 12.80
C GLU A 31 -0.84 -4.59 12.33
N ARG A 32 -2.14 -4.50 12.66
CA ARG A 32 -3.16 -5.44 12.15
C ARG A 32 -3.26 -5.39 10.63
N LEU A 33 -3.28 -4.19 10.04
CA LEU A 33 -3.28 -4.05 8.58
C LEU A 33 -2.03 -4.68 7.95
N ARG A 34 -0.83 -4.44 8.50
CA ARG A 34 0.41 -5.06 8.03
C ARG A 34 0.30 -6.58 8.03
N ASP A 35 -0.19 -7.16 9.13
CA ASP A 35 -0.28 -8.62 9.27
C ASP A 35 -1.29 -9.20 8.28
N ALA A 36 -2.40 -8.49 8.03
CA ALA A 36 -3.39 -8.84 7.02
C ALA A 36 -2.85 -8.79 5.58
N LEU A 37 -1.86 -7.94 5.32
CA LEU A 37 -1.21 -7.80 4.02
C LEU A 37 -0.10 -8.83 3.78
N ALA A 38 0.41 -9.51 4.81
CA ALA A 38 1.50 -10.48 4.66
C ALA A 38 1.18 -11.62 3.66
N PRO A 39 -0.02 -12.22 3.66
CA PRO A 39 -0.41 -13.19 2.63
C PRO A 39 -0.42 -12.61 1.21
N VAL A 40 -0.71 -11.32 1.04
CA VAL A 40 -0.72 -10.64 -0.28
C VAL A 40 0.67 -10.57 -0.89
N GLY A 41 1.73 -10.40 -0.08
CA GLY A 41 3.11 -10.41 -0.58
C GLY A 41 3.53 -11.75 -1.18
N ALA A 42 2.96 -12.86 -0.68
CA ALA A 42 3.23 -14.20 -1.18
C ALA A 42 2.28 -14.64 -2.31
N GLY A 43 1.00 -14.29 -2.22
CA GLY A 43 -0.06 -14.83 -3.09
C GLY A 43 -0.74 -13.83 -4.01
N GLY A 44 -0.44 -12.54 -3.89
CA GLY A 44 -1.11 -11.48 -4.65
C GLY A 44 -2.46 -11.08 -4.10
N LEU A 45 -3.13 -10.19 -4.84
CA LEU A 45 -4.48 -9.74 -4.52
C LEU A 45 -5.53 -10.77 -4.94
N PRO A 46 -6.70 -10.79 -4.28
CA PRO A 46 -7.85 -11.54 -4.79
C PRO A 46 -8.32 -10.95 -6.12
N ALA A 47 -9.00 -11.77 -6.94
CA ALA A 47 -9.61 -11.30 -8.20
C ALA A 47 -10.74 -10.27 -7.98
N ALA A 48 -11.27 -10.19 -6.76
CA ALA A 48 -12.29 -9.23 -6.37
C ALA A 48 -11.69 -7.86 -6.01
N GLY A 49 -12.46 -6.79 -6.16
CA GLY A 49 -12.08 -5.44 -5.71
C GLY A 49 -11.42 -4.55 -6.77
N GLY A 50 -11.37 -4.97 -8.03
CA GLY A 50 -10.86 -4.13 -9.12
C GLY A 50 -9.34 -4.13 -9.26
N ALA A 51 -8.65 -5.10 -8.64
CA ALA A 51 -7.23 -5.32 -8.86
C ALA A 51 -6.97 -5.66 -10.35
N PRO A 52 -5.90 -5.12 -10.95
CA PRO A 52 -5.54 -5.46 -12.33
C PRO A 52 -5.10 -6.92 -12.43
N PRO A 53 -5.28 -7.60 -13.58
CA PRO A 53 -5.00 -9.04 -13.72
C PRO A 53 -3.59 -9.45 -13.32
N TRP A 54 -2.58 -8.60 -13.57
CA TRP A 54 -1.19 -8.87 -13.23
C TRP A 54 -0.90 -8.84 -11.72
N ALA A 55 -1.81 -8.31 -10.89
CA ALA A 55 -1.69 -8.28 -9.44
C ALA A 55 -2.46 -9.41 -8.74
N VAL A 56 -3.24 -10.19 -9.48
CA VAL A 56 -4.14 -11.22 -8.93
C VAL A 56 -3.44 -12.56 -8.93
N GLY A 57 -3.38 -13.23 -7.77
CA GLY A 57 -2.78 -14.57 -7.66
C GLY A 57 -1.27 -14.63 -7.91
N THR A 58 -0.60 -13.48 -7.98
CA THR A 58 0.83 -13.35 -8.27
C THR A 58 1.56 -12.68 -7.11
N PRO A 59 2.76 -13.16 -6.70
CA PRO A 59 3.47 -12.55 -5.59
C PRO A 59 3.82 -11.07 -5.82
N LEU A 60 3.58 -10.23 -4.82
CA LEU A 60 3.79 -8.77 -4.89
C LEU A 60 4.92 -8.32 -3.95
N GLU A 61 5.63 -7.26 -4.33
CA GLU A 61 6.37 -6.48 -3.33
C GLU A 61 5.38 -5.54 -2.65
N VAL A 62 5.05 -5.77 -1.39
CA VAL A 62 4.09 -4.94 -0.65
C VAL A 62 4.84 -3.93 0.22
N VAL A 63 4.47 -2.67 0.07
CA VAL A 63 4.95 -1.55 0.89
C VAL A 63 3.77 -0.89 1.58
N LEU A 64 3.69 -1.02 2.90
CA LEU A 64 2.74 -0.30 3.73
C LEU A 64 3.36 1.03 4.15
N VAL A 65 2.74 2.15 3.77
CA VAL A 65 3.15 3.48 4.20
C VAL A 65 2.39 3.87 5.46
N VAL A 66 3.13 4.24 6.51
CA VAL A 66 2.58 4.71 7.79
C VAL A 66 3.06 6.12 8.10
N GLU A 67 2.26 6.86 8.86
CA GLU A 67 2.56 8.24 9.26
C GLU A 67 2.10 8.53 10.70
N GLY A 68 2.53 9.69 11.23
CA GLY A 68 2.11 10.17 12.55
C GLY A 68 2.29 9.15 13.67
N ALA A 69 1.22 8.91 14.44
CA ALA A 69 1.24 7.99 15.58
C ALA A 69 1.38 6.50 15.20
N ALA A 70 1.29 6.14 13.92
CA ALA A 70 1.57 4.79 13.44
C ALA A 70 3.04 4.59 13.02
N ARG A 71 3.91 5.61 13.14
CA ARG A 71 5.35 5.44 12.90
C ARG A 71 5.94 4.40 13.87
N GLY A 72 6.98 3.70 13.39
CA GLY A 72 7.68 2.68 14.18
C GLY A 72 7.04 1.28 14.14
N VAL A 73 5.99 1.08 13.32
CA VAL A 73 5.52 -0.26 12.94
C VAL A 73 6.64 -0.97 12.19
N ALA A 74 7.04 -2.15 12.68
CA ALA A 74 8.10 -2.93 12.07
C ALA A 74 7.61 -3.66 10.82
N SER A 75 8.52 -3.88 9.87
CA SER A 75 8.30 -4.76 8.71
C SER A 75 8.21 -6.23 9.13
N VAL A 76 7.52 -7.04 8.32
CA VAL A 76 7.43 -8.50 8.49
C VAL A 76 7.68 -9.19 7.14
N PRO A 77 7.98 -10.50 7.11
CA PRO A 77 8.06 -11.23 5.85
C PRO A 77 6.79 -11.03 5.00
N GLY A 78 6.97 -10.59 3.75
CA GLY A 78 5.88 -10.28 2.82
C GLY A 78 5.40 -8.82 2.82
N VAL A 79 5.74 -8.01 3.83
CA VAL A 79 5.36 -6.58 3.89
C VAL A 79 6.50 -5.72 4.41
N ARG A 80 7.01 -4.83 3.55
CA ARG A 80 7.88 -3.74 3.96
C ARG A 80 7.03 -2.59 4.48
N VAL A 81 7.43 -2.01 5.61
CA VAL A 81 6.78 -0.84 6.20
C VAL A 81 7.70 0.36 6.06
N GLU A 82 7.19 1.45 5.50
CA GLU A 82 7.91 2.70 5.32
C GLU A 82 7.20 3.81 6.12
N SER A 83 7.95 4.51 6.97
CA SER A 83 7.42 5.59 7.80
C SER A 83 7.65 6.95 7.12
N ALA A 84 6.58 7.64 6.74
CA ALA A 84 6.67 8.99 6.21
C ALA A 84 7.12 9.96 7.31
N SER A 85 8.19 10.73 7.08
CA SER A 85 8.69 11.77 8.00
C SER A 85 7.79 13.02 8.03
N GLY A 86 7.02 13.23 6.98
CA GLY A 86 5.94 14.21 6.86
C GLY A 86 4.63 13.52 6.47
N SER A 87 4.09 13.89 5.30
CA SER A 87 2.88 13.32 4.72
C SER A 87 3.11 11.94 4.10
N GLY A 88 2.18 11.01 4.35
CA GLY A 88 2.10 9.73 3.66
C GLY A 88 2.00 9.87 2.15
N ASP A 89 1.19 10.83 1.67
CA ASP A 89 0.97 11.07 0.24
C ASP A 89 2.25 11.41 -0.53
N ASP A 90 3.12 12.21 0.09
CA ASP A 90 4.39 12.60 -0.53
C ASP A 90 5.35 11.41 -0.60
N LEU A 91 5.39 10.58 0.44
CA LEU A 91 6.19 9.35 0.42
C LEU A 91 5.65 8.34 -0.61
N ILE A 92 4.34 8.15 -0.69
CA ILE A 92 3.70 7.26 -1.68
C ILE A 92 4.03 7.74 -3.10
N THR A 93 3.89 9.05 -3.36
CA THR A 93 4.24 9.63 -4.66
C THR A 93 5.72 9.41 -4.98
N ALA A 94 6.62 9.64 -4.02
CA ALA A 94 8.05 9.42 -4.19
C ALA A 94 8.39 7.94 -4.48
N LEU A 95 7.74 6.99 -3.80
CA LEU A 95 7.89 5.56 -4.05
C LEU A 95 7.39 5.16 -5.45
N ALA A 96 6.25 5.71 -5.90
CA ALA A 96 5.72 5.47 -7.23
C ALA A 96 6.65 6.00 -8.33
N VAL A 97 7.19 7.23 -8.16
CA VAL A 97 8.21 7.80 -9.05
C VAL A 97 9.43 6.89 -9.09
N LYS A 98 9.96 6.52 -7.92
CA LYS A 98 11.14 5.66 -7.81
C LYS A 98 10.94 4.31 -8.50
N CYS A 99 9.76 3.71 -8.37
CA CYS A 99 9.42 2.46 -9.05
C CYS A 99 9.60 2.59 -10.57
N ARG A 100 9.11 3.70 -11.16
CA ARG A 100 9.23 3.93 -12.61
C ARG A 100 10.64 4.30 -13.04
N THR A 101 11.39 5.04 -12.23
CA THR A 101 12.77 5.42 -12.59
C THR A 101 13.72 4.23 -12.51
N ASP A 102 13.57 3.39 -11.48
CA ASP A 102 14.47 2.26 -11.25
C ASP A 102 14.14 1.07 -12.18
N THR A 103 12.87 0.91 -12.56
CA THR A 103 12.43 -0.18 -13.44
C THR A 103 11.21 0.27 -14.26
N PRO A 104 11.43 0.86 -15.46
CA PRO A 104 10.37 1.49 -16.26
C PRO A 104 9.17 0.61 -16.59
N ASP A 105 9.38 -0.69 -16.77
CA ASP A 105 8.32 -1.66 -17.13
C ASP A 105 7.65 -2.31 -15.91
N ARG A 106 8.12 -1.99 -14.70
CA ARG A 106 7.57 -2.57 -13.47
C ARG A 106 6.20 -1.99 -13.19
N HIS A 107 5.22 -2.88 -13.04
CA HIS A 107 3.89 -2.50 -12.61
C HIS A 107 3.87 -1.95 -11.18
N CYS A 108 3.17 -0.84 -10.98
CA CYS A 108 3.01 -0.17 -9.69
C CYS A 108 1.52 0.05 -9.41
N LEU A 109 1.04 -0.44 -8.27
CA LEU A 109 -0.35 -0.32 -7.79
C LEU A 109 -0.37 0.44 -6.48
N VAL A 110 -1.26 1.42 -6.36
CA VAL A 110 -1.47 2.21 -5.14
C VAL A 110 -2.87 1.96 -4.62
N VAL A 111 -2.98 1.64 -3.32
CA VAL A 111 -4.26 1.47 -2.63
C VAL A 111 -4.56 2.73 -1.83
N THR A 112 -5.52 3.52 -2.28
CA THR A 112 -6.04 4.71 -1.58
C THR A 112 -7.43 5.09 -2.11
N ALA A 113 -8.23 5.74 -1.27
CA ALA A 113 -9.46 6.43 -1.66
C ALA A 113 -9.26 7.94 -1.84
N ASP A 114 -8.07 8.48 -1.55
CA ASP A 114 -7.79 9.90 -1.73
C ASP A 114 -7.68 10.25 -3.22
N ARG A 115 -8.47 11.25 -3.64
CA ARG A 115 -8.59 11.64 -5.05
C ARG A 115 -7.38 12.42 -5.54
N GLU A 116 -6.77 13.25 -4.68
CA GLU A 116 -5.60 14.03 -5.07
C GLU A 116 -4.37 13.12 -5.11
N LEU A 117 -4.20 12.23 -4.14
CA LEU A 117 -3.14 11.23 -4.20
C LEU A 117 -3.28 10.34 -5.44
N ARG A 118 -4.50 9.86 -5.74
CA ARG A 118 -4.77 9.12 -6.99
C ARG A 118 -4.26 9.88 -8.21
N ARG A 119 -4.64 11.16 -8.35
CA ARG A 119 -4.21 12.00 -9.46
C ARG A 119 -2.68 12.09 -9.56
N ARG A 120 -2.00 12.27 -8.42
CA ARG A 120 -0.53 12.39 -8.36
C ARG A 120 0.17 11.09 -8.77
N VAL A 121 -0.30 9.93 -8.30
CA VAL A 121 0.34 8.64 -8.61
C VAL A 121 0.03 8.15 -10.03
N GLU A 122 -1.16 8.43 -10.55
CA GLU A 122 -1.52 8.11 -11.93
C GLU A 122 -0.74 8.97 -12.93
N ALA A 123 -0.45 10.23 -12.59
CA ALA A 123 0.39 11.11 -13.41
C ALA A 123 1.82 10.58 -13.60
N VAL A 124 2.30 9.72 -12.69
CA VAL A 124 3.60 9.05 -12.79
C VAL A 124 3.46 7.59 -13.25
N GLY A 125 2.29 7.19 -13.74
CA GLY A 125 2.07 5.89 -14.38
C GLY A 125 1.84 4.72 -13.42
N ALA A 126 1.44 4.98 -12.18
CA ALA A 126 0.89 3.94 -11.30
C ALA A 126 -0.61 3.74 -11.54
N VAL A 127 -1.12 2.54 -11.24
CA VAL A 127 -2.56 2.24 -11.20
C VAL A 127 -3.06 2.46 -9.78
N CYS A 128 -4.30 2.94 -9.60
CA CYS A 128 -4.89 3.17 -8.28
C CYS A 128 -6.19 2.37 -8.07
N ILE A 129 -6.33 1.74 -6.91
CA ILE A 129 -7.56 1.03 -6.48
C ILE A 129 -7.94 1.44 -5.05
N GLY A 130 -9.18 1.18 -4.65
CA GLY A 130 -9.70 1.59 -3.34
C GLY A 130 -9.32 0.63 -2.20
N PRO A 131 -9.46 1.07 -0.92
CA PRO A 131 -9.16 0.26 0.27
C PRO A 131 -9.87 -1.09 0.37
N HIS A 132 -11.03 -1.25 -0.28
CA HIS A 132 -11.79 -2.50 -0.27
C HIS A 132 -11.11 -3.64 -1.05
N SER A 133 -10.07 -3.33 -1.82
CA SER A 133 -9.35 -4.29 -2.66
C SER A 133 -8.27 -5.07 -1.91
N VAL A 134 -7.98 -4.67 -0.66
CA VAL A 134 -7.02 -5.34 0.22
C VAL A 134 -7.72 -5.84 1.49
N PRO A 135 -7.13 -6.84 2.18
CA PRO A 135 -7.46 -7.09 3.57
C PRO A 135 -7.30 -5.81 4.39
N ARG A 136 -8.27 -5.53 5.26
CA ARG A 136 -8.27 -4.32 6.11
C ARG A 136 -8.03 -4.64 7.59
N ARG A 137 -7.79 -5.91 7.91
CA ARG A 137 -7.52 -6.50 9.24
C ARG A 137 -7.06 -7.94 9.11
#